data_AF-A0A0C2K6J9-F1
#
_entry.id   AF-A0A0C2K6J9-F1
#
_cell.length_a   1.000
_cell.length_b   1.000
_cell.length_c   1.000
_cell.angle_alpha   90.00
_cell.angle_beta   90.00
_cell.angle_gamma   90.00
#
_symmetry.space_group_name_H-M   'P 1'
#
loop_
_entity.id
_entity.type
_entity.pdbx_description
1 polymer ?
#
loop_
_entity_poly.entity_id
_entity_poly.type
_entity_poly.pdbx_seq_one_letter_code
_entity_poly.pdbx_strand_id
1 'polypeptide(L)'
;MNKKLVFISHITEESELAVILSEEIKKSYLGMLDTFVSSDGQSLPAGGRWIDQIDTALNQSAIQISLCSPQSIKRPWINFEAGASWIRKIPVVPVCHSGLTKGDLPIPLAMLQAADISNRTDLEIMFNELTKILGATKTPNIDYDSIISSAKEFEHKYTYVARVKNAIFSVINTCPQLKDLFLSGSIQSTPLQIKDFQYNEMAKHLDFLKDNELLAYGFNQTLITGDGTFKGGNVSVTSAYLNNVIELVR
;
A
#
# COMPACT_ATOMS: atom_id res chain seq x y z
N MET A 1 -3.92 -20.47 30.96
CA MET A 1 -5.03 -19.98 30.13
C MET A 1 -4.61 -20.09 28.68
N ASN A 2 -5.48 -20.59 27.79
CA ASN A 2 -5.17 -20.63 26.36
C ASN A 2 -5.21 -19.18 25.84
N LYS A 3 -4.12 -18.68 25.26
CA LYS A 3 -4.07 -17.31 24.73
C LYS A 3 -5.08 -17.18 23.59
N LYS A 4 -5.77 -16.04 23.51
CA LYS A 4 -6.64 -15.78 22.35
C LYS A 4 -5.77 -15.36 21.18
N LEU A 5 -6.00 -15.96 20.02
CA LEU A 5 -5.21 -15.74 18.81
C LEU A 5 -5.89 -14.70 17.92
N VAL A 6 -5.12 -13.75 17.41
CA VAL A 6 -5.51 -12.81 16.37
C VAL A 6 -4.93 -13.28 15.04
N PHE A 7 -5.79 -13.56 14.06
CA PHE A 7 -5.35 -13.92 12.72
C PHE A 7 -5.10 -12.65 11.91
N ILE A 8 -3.92 -12.49 11.32
CA ILE A 8 -3.58 -11.34 10.46
C ILE A 8 -3.37 -11.85 9.03
N SER A 9 -4.40 -11.67 8.22
CA SER A 9 -4.47 -12.00 6.80
C SER A 9 -3.80 -10.89 5.97
N HIS A 10 -2.82 -11.25 5.16
CA HIS A 10 -2.07 -10.33 4.31
C HIS A 10 -1.44 -11.05 3.10
N ILE A 11 -0.93 -10.29 2.13
CA ILE A 11 -0.12 -10.82 1.02
C ILE A 11 1.37 -10.73 1.38
N THR A 12 2.25 -11.52 0.75
CA THR A 12 3.70 -11.53 1.09
C THR A 12 4.32 -10.12 1.09
N GLU A 13 3.95 -9.28 0.14
CA GLU A 13 4.44 -7.91 -0.01
C GLU A 13 4.04 -6.97 1.15
N GLU A 14 3.09 -7.39 2.00
CA GLU A 14 2.54 -6.64 3.14
C GLU A 14 3.02 -7.18 4.50
N SER A 15 3.99 -8.10 4.49
CA SER A 15 4.48 -8.77 5.70
C SER A 15 5.07 -7.81 6.74
N GLU A 16 5.78 -6.76 6.32
CA GLU A 16 6.31 -5.73 7.22
C GLU A 16 5.19 -5.06 8.04
N LEU A 17 4.08 -4.68 7.38
CA LEU A 17 2.91 -4.09 8.06
C LEU A 17 2.21 -5.09 8.99
N ALA A 18 2.09 -6.35 8.57
CA ALA A 18 1.50 -7.40 9.39
C ALA A 18 2.33 -7.65 10.66
N VAL A 19 3.66 -7.61 10.56
CA VAL A 19 4.58 -7.73 11.70
C VAL A 19 4.46 -6.54 12.63
N ILE A 20 4.44 -5.30 12.12
CA ILE A 20 4.24 -4.08 12.91
C ILE A 20 2.99 -4.19 13.78
N LEU A 21 1.84 -4.54 13.18
CA LEU A 21 0.59 -4.72 13.92
C LEU A 21 0.65 -5.89 14.90
N SER A 22 1.28 -7.00 14.50
CA SER A 22 1.45 -8.17 15.35
C SER A 22 2.23 -7.85 16.63
N GLU A 23 3.35 -7.15 16.49
CA GLU A 23 4.21 -6.75 17.61
C GLU A 23 3.49 -5.78 18.54
N GLU A 24 2.80 -4.77 18.00
CA GLU A 24 2.05 -3.81 18.80
C GLU A 24 0.86 -4.44 19.53
N ILE A 25 0.16 -5.40 18.93
CA ILE A 25 -0.89 -6.18 19.61
C ILE A 25 -0.26 -6.99 20.76
N LYS A 26 0.79 -7.76 20.50
CA LYS A 26 1.45 -8.61 21.51
C LYS A 26 1.97 -7.79 22.69
N LYS A 27 2.65 -6.68 22.39
CA LYS A 27 3.20 -5.72 23.36
C LYS A 27 2.08 -5.07 24.19
N SER A 28 1.07 -4.51 23.54
CA SER A 28 -0.01 -3.76 24.21
C SER A 28 -0.85 -4.63 25.15
N TYR A 29 -1.05 -5.90 24.78
CA TYR A 29 -1.82 -6.85 25.58
C TYR A 29 -0.95 -7.73 26.48
N LEU A 30 0.34 -7.40 26.67
CA LEU A 30 1.26 -8.13 27.54
C LEU A 30 1.27 -9.65 27.28
N GLY A 31 1.12 -10.04 26.01
CA GLY A 31 1.05 -11.44 25.58
C GLY A 31 -0.25 -12.19 25.91
N MET A 32 -1.31 -11.52 26.38
CA MET A 32 -2.66 -12.10 26.53
C MET A 32 -3.33 -12.39 25.18
N LEU A 33 -3.03 -11.56 24.18
CA LEU A 33 -3.29 -11.85 22.77
C LEU A 33 -2.00 -12.36 22.12
N ASP A 34 -2.12 -13.45 21.39
CA ASP A 34 -1.10 -13.92 20.46
C ASP A 34 -1.55 -13.60 19.02
N THR A 35 -0.65 -13.70 18.06
CA THR A 35 -0.92 -13.38 16.65
C THR A 35 -0.42 -14.49 15.75
N PHE A 36 -1.21 -14.82 14.74
CA PHE A 36 -0.83 -15.66 13.61
C PHE A 36 -0.84 -14.79 12.36
N VAL A 37 0.28 -14.74 11.64
CA VAL A 37 0.48 -13.88 10.48
C VAL A 37 0.52 -14.77 9.24
N SER A 38 -0.52 -14.72 8.39
CA SER A 38 -0.65 -15.59 7.21
C SER A 38 -0.24 -14.86 5.93
N SER A 39 0.82 -15.30 5.26
CA SER A 39 1.20 -14.80 3.93
C SER A 39 0.47 -15.57 2.83
N ASP A 40 0.53 -15.14 1.56
CA ASP A 40 -0.19 -15.75 0.43
C ASP A 40 0.40 -17.08 -0.08
N GLY A 41 0.83 -17.98 0.83
CA GLY A 41 1.12 -19.39 0.52
C GLY A 41 2.41 -19.66 -0.26
N GLN A 42 3.27 -18.66 -0.46
CA GLN A 42 4.55 -18.80 -1.18
C GLN A 42 5.59 -19.65 -0.43
N SER A 43 5.37 -19.94 0.86
CA SER A 43 6.38 -20.53 1.75
C SER A 43 6.02 -21.93 2.21
N LEU A 44 5.85 -22.89 1.29
CA LEU A 44 5.68 -24.28 1.68
C LEU A 44 6.51 -25.31 0.90
N PRO A 45 6.96 -26.37 1.58
CA PRO A 45 7.46 -27.58 0.93
C PRO A 45 6.35 -28.23 0.07
N ALA A 46 6.71 -28.71 -1.11
CA ALA A 46 5.83 -29.52 -1.94
C ALA A 46 5.27 -30.71 -1.12
N GLY A 47 3.94 -30.84 -1.08
CA GLY A 47 3.24 -31.92 -0.38
C GLY A 47 2.70 -31.58 1.03
N GLY A 48 3.06 -30.42 1.60
CA GLY A 48 2.44 -29.92 2.83
C GLY A 48 1.07 -29.28 2.54
N ARG A 49 0.06 -29.59 3.35
CA ARG A 49 -1.26 -28.96 3.25
C ARG A 49 -1.26 -27.63 4.01
N TRP A 50 -0.84 -26.55 3.34
CA TRP A 50 -1.01 -25.15 3.79
C TRP A 50 -2.34 -24.88 4.46
N ILE A 51 -3.37 -25.40 3.80
CA ILE A 51 -4.76 -25.22 4.16
C ILE A 51 -5.06 -25.75 5.56
N ASP A 52 -4.35 -26.79 6.02
CA ASP A 52 -4.56 -27.39 7.35
C ASP A 52 -3.99 -26.48 8.45
N GLN A 53 -2.87 -25.79 8.17
CA GLN A 53 -2.30 -24.81 9.12
C GLN A 53 -3.19 -23.59 9.26
N ILE A 54 -3.72 -23.08 8.15
CA ILE A 54 -4.64 -21.95 8.16
C ILE A 54 -5.98 -22.34 8.80
N ASP A 55 -6.51 -23.52 8.49
CA ASP A 55 -7.71 -24.02 9.15
C ASP A 55 -7.50 -24.14 10.66
N THR A 56 -6.36 -24.70 11.09
CA THR A 56 -6.00 -24.80 12.51
C THR A 56 -5.90 -23.43 13.17
N ALA A 57 -5.20 -22.49 12.53
CA ALA A 57 -5.03 -21.14 13.06
C ALA A 57 -6.39 -20.43 13.17
N LEU A 58 -7.21 -20.43 12.11
CA LEU A 58 -8.55 -19.86 12.11
C LEU A 58 -9.42 -20.47 13.22
N ASN A 59 -9.40 -21.79 13.40
CA ASN A 59 -10.17 -22.45 14.46
C ASN A 59 -9.73 -22.04 15.89
N GLN A 60 -8.50 -21.55 16.05
CA GLN A 60 -7.98 -21.03 17.32
C GLN A 60 -8.15 -19.51 17.46
N SER A 61 -8.46 -18.82 16.36
CA SER A 61 -8.56 -17.37 16.31
C SER A 61 -9.87 -16.87 16.91
N ALA A 62 -9.75 -15.83 17.73
CA ALA A 62 -10.89 -15.14 18.30
C ALA A 62 -11.35 -13.96 17.44
N ILE A 63 -10.51 -13.51 16.50
CA ILE A 63 -10.74 -12.43 15.54
C ILE A 63 -9.73 -12.52 14.41
N GLN A 64 -10.14 -12.06 13.25
CA GLN A 64 -9.28 -11.84 12.10
C GLN A 64 -9.17 -10.34 11.79
N ILE A 65 -7.95 -9.93 11.46
CA ILE A 65 -7.62 -8.66 10.81
C ILE A 65 -7.21 -9.00 9.37
N SER A 66 -7.79 -8.29 8.38
CA SER A 66 -7.40 -8.42 6.97
C SER A 66 -6.76 -7.14 6.48
N LEU A 67 -5.48 -7.18 6.14
CA LEU A 67 -4.79 -6.04 5.54
C LEU A 67 -5.27 -5.84 4.10
N CYS A 68 -5.78 -4.64 3.83
CA CYS A 68 -6.45 -4.29 2.58
C CYS A 68 -5.75 -3.10 1.92
N SER A 69 -5.08 -3.36 0.80
CA SER A 69 -4.54 -2.36 -0.11
C SER A 69 -5.20 -2.49 -1.48
N PRO A 70 -4.97 -1.56 -2.42
CA PRO A 70 -5.45 -1.72 -3.79
C PRO A 70 -4.92 -2.99 -4.49
N GLN A 71 -3.86 -3.61 -3.96
CA GLN A 71 -3.26 -4.84 -4.49
C GLN A 71 -3.78 -6.09 -3.76
N SER A 72 -3.88 -6.08 -2.43
CA SER A 72 -4.29 -7.27 -1.68
C SER A 72 -5.76 -7.63 -1.84
N ILE A 73 -6.66 -6.65 -1.97
CA ILE A 73 -8.11 -6.92 -2.21
C ILE A 73 -8.39 -7.66 -3.52
N LYS A 74 -7.42 -7.65 -4.46
CA LYS A 74 -7.49 -8.38 -5.73
C LYS A 74 -6.95 -9.80 -5.62
N ARG A 75 -6.28 -10.15 -4.52
CA ARG A 75 -5.79 -11.51 -4.29
C ARG A 75 -6.94 -12.38 -3.77
N PRO A 76 -7.22 -13.54 -4.41
CA PRO A 76 -8.27 -14.45 -3.96
C PRO A 76 -8.14 -14.87 -2.50
N TRP A 77 -6.90 -14.96 -2.00
CA TRP A 77 -6.60 -15.46 -0.66
C TRP A 77 -7.18 -14.59 0.47
N ILE A 78 -7.13 -13.26 0.33
CA ILE A 78 -7.70 -12.33 1.32
C ILE A 78 -9.21 -12.57 1.50
N ASN A 79 -9.93 -12.68 0.39
CA ASN A 79 -11.37 -12.97 0.42
C ASN A 79 -11.66 -14.39 0.92
N PHE A 80 -10.81 -15.37 0.60
CA PHE A 80 -10.93 -16.73 1.07
C PHE A 80 -10.83 -16.81 2.60
N GLU A 81 -9.80 -16.22 3.21
CA GLU A 81 -9.62 -16.21 4.66
C GLU A 81 -10.73 -15.42 5.37
N ALA A 82 -11.09 -14.23 4.86
CA ALA A 82 -12.20 -13.45 5.40
C ALA A 82 -13.53 -14.22 5.34
N GLY A 83 -13.81 -14.90 4.22
CA GLY A 83 -15.00 -15.75 4.09
C GLY A 83 -14.98 -16.95 5.03
N ALA A 84 -13.80 -17.58 5.20
CA ALA A 84 -13.60 -18.68 6.13
C ALA A 84 -13.87 -18.27 7.59
N SER A 85 -13.39 -17.09 8.00
CA SER A 85 -13.69 -16.51 9.31
C SER A 85 -15.16 -16.15 9.48
N TRP A 86 -15.77 -15.52 8.47
CA TRP A 86 -17.18 -15.14 8.51
C TRP A 86 -18.10 -16.36 8.75
N ILE A 87 -17.89 -17.46 8.02
CA ILE A 87 -18.69 -18.68 8.17
C ILE A 87 -18.50 -19.29 9.57
N ARG A 88 -17.29 -19.21 10.12
CA ARG A 88 -16.95 -19.69 11.48
C ARG A 88 -17.41 -18.75 12.60
N LYS A 89 -18.06 -17.63 12.29
CA LYS A 89 -18.46 -16.58 13.24
C LYS A 89 -17.29 -15.94 13.98
N ILE A 90 -16.11 -15.96 13.36
CA ILE A 90 -14.95 -15.21 13.81
C ILE A 90 -15.12 -13.78 13.27
N PRO A 91 -15.12 -12.74 14.12
CA PRO A 91 -15.18 -11.36 13.66
C PRO A 91 -14.02 -11.07 12.70
N VAL A 92 -14.31 -10.30 11.64
CA VAL A 92 -13.30 -9.88 10.66
C VAL A 92 -13.27 -8.35 10.62
N VAL A 93 -12.08 -7.78 10.77
CA VAL A 93 -11.82 -6.34 10.67
C VAL A 93 -10.90 -6.09 9.47
N PRO A 94 -11.42 -5.58 8.35
CA PRO A 94 -10.58 -5.08 7.27
C PRO A 94 -9.82 -3.84 7.74
N VAL A 95 -8.51 -3.79 7.50
CA VAL A 95 -7.65 -2.65 7.80
C VAL A 95 -7.10 -2.10 6.49
N CYS A 96 -7.62 -0.95 6.07
CA CYS A 96 -7.28 -0.30 4.82
C CYS A 96 -5.96 0.47 4.95
N HIS A 97 -5.09 0.33 3.96
CA HIS A 97 -3.80 0.99 3.90
C HIS A 97 -3.38 1.29 2.45
N SER A 98 -2.27 2.01 2.30
CA SER A 98 -1.62 2.30 1.02
C SER A 98 -2.54 3.00 0.01
N GLY A 99 -3.37 3.93 0.50
CA GLY A 99 -4.28 4.74 -0.29
C GLY A 99 -5.64 4.09 -0.59
N LEU A 100 -5.88 2.85 -0.15
CA LEU A 100 -7.24 2.31 -0.06
C LEU A 100 -7.95 2.89 1.16
N THR A 101 -9.20 3.28 1.02
CA THR A 101 -10.05 3.67 2.16
C THR A 101 -11.17 2.67 2.38
N LYS A 102 -11.80 2.70 3.56
CA LYS A 102 -12.99 1.88 3.87
C LYS A 102 -14.10 2.00 2.81
N GLY A 103 -14.25 3.15 2.17
CA GLY A 103 -15.25 3.39 1.12
C GLY A 103 -14.93 2.71 -0.21
N ASP A 104 -13.67 2.33 -0.43
CA ASP A 104 -13.19 1.68 -1.65
C ASP A 104 -13.21 0.15 -1.57
N LEU A 105 -13.57 -0.41 -0.40
CA LEU A 105 -13.58 -1.86 -0.21
C LEU A 105 -14.61 -2.53 -1.15
N PRO A 106 -14.25 -3.65 -1.81
CA PRO A 106 -15.20 -4.41 -2.58
C PRO A 106 -16.07 -5.29 -1.67
N ILE A 107 -17.24 -5.70 -2.15
CA ILE A 107 -18.00 -6.78 -1.53
C ILE A 107 -17.19 -8.09 -1.65
N PRO A 108 -17.12 -8.93 -0.61
CA PRO A 108 -17.87 -8.84 0.65
C PRO A 108 -17.20 -8.02 1.77
N LEU A 109 -15.95 -7.57 1.61
CA LEU A 109 -15.23 -6.82 2.65
C LEU A 109 -15.92 -5.51 3.04
N ALA A 110 -16.57 -4.82 2.09
CA ALA A 110 -17.39 -3.63 2.35
C ALA A 110 -18.59 -3.88 3.27
N MET A 111 -18.99 -5.14 3.49
CA MET A 111 -20.07 -5.47 4.43
C MET A 111 -19.61 -5.50 5.89
N LEU A 112 -18.29 -5.39 6.14
CA LEU A 112 -17.67 -5.42 7.46
C LEU A 112 -17.37 -4.01 7.97
N GLN A 113 -17.23 -3.88 9.29
CA GLN A 113 -16.69 -2.66 9.89
C GLN A 113 -15.18 -2.65 9.72
N ALA A 114 -14.71 -1.75 8.86
CA ALA A 114 -13.30 -1.60 8.54
C ALA A 114 -12.65 -0.45 9.32
N ALA A 115 -11.32 -0.42 9.34
CA ALA A 115 -10.49 0.63 9.89
C ALA A 115 -9.53 1.17 8.82
N ASP A 116 -9.29 2.48 8.76
CA ASP A 116 -8.16 3.03 8.01
C ASP A 116 -6.92 3.07 8.92
N ILE A 117 -5.79 2.50 8.51
CA ILE A 117 -4.57 2.39 9.33
C ILE A 117 -4.00 3.77 9.73
N SER A 118 -4.30 4.79 8.94
CA SER A 118 -3.86 6.18 9.14
C SER A 118 -4.83 7.00 10.01
N ASN A 119 -5.96 6.42 10.41
CA ASN A 119 -7.00 7.07 11.21
C ASN A 119 -6.96 6.58 12.66
N ARG A 120 -6.60 7.48 13.58
CA ARG A 120 -6.49 7.17 15.01
C ARG A 120 -7.80 6.66 15.62
N THR A 121 -8.93 7.26 15.29
CA THR A 121 -10.24 6.87 15.84
C THR A 121 -10.63 5.46 15.38
N ASP A 122 -10.33 5.11 14.14
CA ASP A 122 -10.56 3.76 13.63
C ASP A 122 -9.70 2.72 14.37
N LEU A 123 -8.42 3.03 14.61
CA LEU A 123 -7.54 2.17 15.39
C LEU A 123 -8.03 2.03 16.84
N GLU A 124 -8.50 3.10 17.47
CA GLU A 124 -9.12 3.02 18.81
C GLU A 124 -10.31 2.06 18.83
N ILE A 125 -11.18 2.13 17.82
CA ILE A 125 -12.34 1.22 17.70
C ILE A 125 -11.86 -0.22 17.49
N MET A 126 -10.91 -0.45 16.59
CA MET A 126 -10.35 -1.79 16.33
C MET A 126 -9.71 -2.40 17.58
N PHE A 127 -8.86 -1.65 18.29
CA PHE A 127 -8.23 -2.14 19.52
C PHE A 127 -9.25 -2.32 20.65
N ASN A 128 -10.32 -1.54 20.71
CA ASN A 128 -11.42 -1.79 21.63
C ASN A 128 -12.12 -3.14 21.35
N GLU A 129 -12.30 -3.53 20.09
CA GLU A 129 -12.82 -4.87 19.76
C GLU A 129 -11.87 -5.99 20.22
N LEU A 130 -10.54 -5.82 20.04
CA LEU A 130 -9.54 -6.73 20.60
C LEU A 130 -9.64 -6.86 22.12
N THR A 131 -9.92 -5.76 22.82
CA THR A 131 -10.12 -5.74 24.27
C THR A 131 -11.38 -6.51 24.67
N LYS A 132 -12.50 -6.28 23.98
CA LYS A 132 -13.78 -6.99 24.24
C LYS A 132 -13.63 -8.49 24.06
N ILE A 133 -12.81 -8.92 23.10
CA ILE A 133 -12.51 -10.34 22.89
C ILE A 133 -11.86 -10.95 24.13
N LEU A 134 -11.01 -10.24 24.86
CA LEU A 134 -10.48 -10.72 26.13
C LEU A 134 -11.50 -10.74 27.28
N GLY A 135 -12.71 -10.19 27.07
CA GLY A 135 -13.69 -9.97 28.12
C GLY A 135 -13.32 -8.80 29.05
N ALA A 136 -12.36 -7.97 28.64
CA ALA A 136 -11.96 -6.78 29.37
C ALA A 136 -12.83 -5.57 28.99
N THR A 137 -12.96 -4.61 29.90
CA THR A 137 -13.75 -3.39 29.71
C THR A 137 -12.90 -2.16 29.40
N LYS A 138 -11.58 -2.27 29.56
CA LYS A 138 -10.65 -1.15 29.39
C LYS A 138 -9.51 -1.57 28.47
N THR A 139 -9.38 -0.86 27.35
CA THR A 139 -8.26 -1.03 26.42
C THR A 139 -6.97 -0.54 27.09
N PRO A 140 -5.85 -1.28 26.95
CA PRO A 140 -4.56 -0.82 27.44
C PRO A 140 -4.13 0.46 26.72
N ASN A 141 -3.07 1.11 27.23
CA ASN A 141 -2.52 2.27 26.55
C ASN A 141 -1.81 1.81 25.27
N ILE A 142 -2.39 2.15 24.11
CA ILE A 142 -1.82 1.85 22.80
C ILE A 142 -1.11 3.09 22.27
N ASP A 143 0.10 2.91 21.74
CA ASP A 143 0.84 3.96 21.04
C ASP A 143 0.38 4.04 19.58
N TYR A 144 -0.80 4.61 19.36
CA TYR A 144 -1.38 4.75 18.02
C TYR A 144 -0.52 5.59 17.08
N ASP A 145 0.20 6.60 17.60
CA ASP A 145 1.03 7.48 16.79
C ASP A 145 2.25 6.72 16.23
N SER A 146 2.84 5.82 17.03
CA SER A 146 3.88 4.91 16.55
C SER A 146 3.36 3.98 15.45
N ILE A 147 2.19 3.36 15.63
CA ILE A 147 1.57 2.48 14.61
C ILE A 147 1.37 3.24 13.29
N ILE A 148 0.76 4.42 13.35
CA ILE A 148 0.47 5.24 12.17
C ILE A 148 1.77 5.66 11.48
N SER A 149 2.81 6.01 12.25
CA SER A 149 4.09 6.45 11.71
C SER A 149 4.82 5.30 11.00
N SER A 150 4.92 4.12 11.63
CA SER A 150 5.51 2.93 11.02
C SER A 150 4.72 2.45 9.80
N ALA A 151 3.39 2.51 9.86
CA ALA A 151 2.55 2.20 8.71
C ALA A 151 2.82 3.16 7.53
N LYS A 152 2.93 4.47 7.79
CA LYS A 152 3.28 5.46 6.75
C LYS A 152 4.65 5.20 6.11
N GLU A 153 5.64 4.81 6.91
CA GLU A 153 6.97 4.46 6.39
C GLU A 153 6.92 3.21 5.49
N PHE A 154 6.20 2.17 5.92
CA PHE A 154 5.93 0.99 5.09
C PHE A 154 5.20 1.39 3.80
N GLU A 155 4.10 2.13 3.89
CA GLU A 155 3.29 2.55 2.74
C GLU A 155 4.11 3.33 1.72
N HIS A 156 5.05 4.18 2.18
CA HIS A 156 5.93 4.94 1.30
C HIS A 156 6.79 4.04 0.41
N LYS A 157 7.36 2.97 0.98
CA LYS A 157 8.17 1.97 0.26
C LYS A 157 7.28 1.10 -0.61
N TYR A 158 6.20 0.59 -0.05
CA TYR A 158 5.25 -0.32 -0.69
C TYR A 158 4.62 0.28 -1.95
N THR A 159 4.24 1.56 -1.89
CA THR A 159 3.59 2.26 -3.03
C THR A 159 4.57 2.91 -4.00
N TYR A 160 5.89 2.78 -3.78
CA TYR A 160 6.91 3.50 -4.55
C TYR A 160 6.75 3.32 -6.06
N VAL A 161 6.71 2.07 -6.53
CA VAL A 161 6.59 1.76 -7.96
C VAL A 161 5.29 2.32 -8.55
N ALA A 162 4.17 2.22 -7.82
CA ALA A 162 2.89 2.76 -8.26
C ALA A 162 2.91 4.29 -8.39
N ARG A 163 3.57 4.99 -7.46
CA ARG A 163 3.75 6.45 -7.50
C ARG A 163 4.63 6.88 -8.67
N VAL A 164 5.72 6.15 -8.93
CA VAL A 164 6.58 6.36 -10.10
C VAL A 164 5.80 6.17 -11.40
N LYS A 165 5.04 5.07 -11.55
CA LYS A 165 4.14 4.86 -12.69
C LYS A 165 3.16 6.02 -12.85
N ASN A 166 2.47 6.39 -11.78
CA ASN A 166 1.49 7.47 -11.83
C ASN A 166 2.11 8.80 -12.29
N ALA A 167 3.29 9.15 -11.78
CA ALA A 167 3.99 10.35 -12.20
C ALA A 167 4.35 10.31 -13.70
N ILE A 168 4.92 9.19 -14.17
CA ILE A 168 5.29 9.00 -15.58
C ILE A 168 4.06 9.09 -16.49
N PHE A 169 3.00 8.35 -16.19
CA PHE A 169 1.80 8.35 -17.02
C PHE A 169 1.07 9.69 -16.97
N SER A 170 1.13 10.43 -15.86
CA SER A 170 0.59 11.80 -15.79
C SER A 170 1.37 12.74 -16.70
N VAL A 171 2.70 12.65 -16.72
CA VAL A 171 3.55 13.41 -17.65
C VAL A 171 3.25 13.04 -19.10
N ILE A 172 3.16 11.75 -19.44
CA ILE A 172 2.86 11.27 -20.81
C ILE A 172 1.47 11.74 -21.26
N ASN A 173 0.47 11.70 -20.38
CA ASN A 173 -0.89 12.13 -20.73
C ASN A 173 -0.93 13.64 -21.05
N THR A 174 -0.19 14.47 -20.33
CA THR A 174 -0.08 15.92 -20.60
C THR A 174 0.84 16.23 -21.80
N CYS A 175 1.90 15.43 -22.01
CA CYS A 175 2.85 15.57 -23.11
C CYS A 175 3.19 14.22 -23.75
N PRO A 176 2.39 13.75 -24.73
CA PRO A 176 2.59 12.45 -25.38
C PRO A 176 3.94 12.27 -26.09
N GLN A 177 4.62 13.38 -26.42
CA GLN A 177 5.95 13.39 -27.04
C GLN A 177 7.01 12.73 -26.13
N LEU A 178 6.79 12.69 -24.82
CA LEU A 178 7.69 12.06 -23.84
C LEU A 178 7.49 10.55 -23.69
N LYS A 179 6.53 9.95 -24.40
CA LYS A 179 6.23 8.52 -24.27
C LYS A 179 7.46 7.64 -24.49
N ASP A 180 8.21 7.89 -25.57
CA ASP A 180 9.36 7.07 -25.91
C ASP A 180 10.55 7.32 -24.96
N LEU A 181 10.69 8.52 -24.38
CA LEU A 181 11.68 8.79 -23.34
C LEU A 181 11.48 7.86 -22.13
N PHE A 182 10.24 7.67 -21.70
CA PHE A 182 9.95 6.86 -20.52
C PHE A 182 9.82 5.36 -20.82
N LEU A 183 9.29 4.96 -21.98
CA LEU A 183 8.90 3.57 -22.22
C LEU A 183 9.83 2.80 -23.17
N SER A 184 10.54 3.49 -24.08
CA SER A 184 11.34 2.79 -25.11
C SER A 184 12.62 2.18 -24.56
N GLY A 185 13.31 2.89 -23.65
CA GLY A 185 14.67 2.55 -23.20
C GLY A 185 15.77 2.85 -24.21
N SER A 186 15.41 3.37 -25.39
CA SER A 186 16.35 3.77 -26.45
C SER A 186 16.62 5.28 -26.44
N ILE A 187 15.70 6.07 -25.89
CA ILE A 187 15.82 7.52 -25.77
C ILE A 187 16.13 7.87 -24.33
N GLN A 188 17.22 8.61 -24.10
CA GLN A 188 17.63 9.04 -22.76
C GLN A 188 17.41 10.52 -22.51
N SER A 189 17.19 11.30 -23.56
CA SER A 189 17.02 12.75 -23.49
C SER A 189 16.12 13.23 -24.62
N THR A 190 15.23 14.17 -24.34
CA THR A 190 14.27 14.71 -25.32
C THR A 190 14.13 16.22 -25.14
N PRO A 191 14.55 17.03 -26.13
CA PRO A 191 14.28 18.46 -26.11
C PRO A 191 12.78 18.70 -26.29
N LEU A 192 12.23 19.67 -25.56
CA LEU A 192 10.81 19.98 -25.58
C LEU A 192 10.56 21.47 -25.66
N GLN A 193 9.47 21.81 -26.34
CA GLN A 193 8.82 23.11 -26.25
C GLN A 193 7.34 22.88 -26.00
N ILE A 194 6.87 23.26 -24.81
CA ILE A 194 5.50 23.02 -24.35
C ILE A 194 4.83 24.32 -23.91
N LYS A 195 3.50 24.37 -23.91
CA LYS A 195 2.78 25.55 -23.38
C LYS A 195 2.96 25.66 -21.87
N ASP A 196 2.90 26.88 -21.35
CA ASP A 196 3.10 27.14 -19.91
C ASP A 196 2.12 26.35 -19.03
N PHE A 197 0.85 26.21 -19.45
CA PHE A 197 -0.12 25.41 -18.71
C PHE A 197 0.24 23.91 -18.67
N GLN A 198 0.80 23.35 -19.76
CA GLN A 198 1.23 21.95 -19.78
C GLN A 198 2.38 21.74 -18.79
N TYR A 199 3.34 22.67 -18.76
CA TYR A 199 4.41 22.65 -17.76
C TYR A 199 3.83 22.66 -16.35
N ASN A 200 2.91 23.56 -16.04
CA ASN A 200 2.29 23.67 -14.72
C ASN A 200 1.54 22.39 -14.30
N GLU A 201 0.87 21.70 -15.24
CA GLU A 201 0.19 20.42 -14.97
C GLU A 201 1.16 19.28 -14.65
N MET A 202 2.31 19.22 -15.33
CA MET A 202 3.28 18.14 -15.16
C MET A 202 4.39 18.43 -14.13
N ALA A 203 4.59 19.68 -13.71
CA ALA A 203 5.73 20.11 -12.88
C ALA A 203 5.89 19.27 -11.62
N LYS A 204 4.82 19.08 -10.84
CA LYS A 204 4.85 18.25 -9.61
C LYS A 204 5.30 16.81 -9.85
N HIS A 205 4.99 16.26 -11.03
CA HIS A 205 5.37 14.89 -11.40
C HIS A 205 6.81 14.83 -11.86
N LEU A 206 7.28 15.83 -12.61
CA LEU A 206 8.69 15.96 -12.98
C LEU A 206 9.58 16.17 -11.75
N ASP A 207 9.15 17.01 -10.80
CA ASP A 207 9.84 17.24 -9.53
C ASP A 207 9.90 15.95 -8.70
N PHE A 208 8.77 15.25 -8.53
CA PHE A 208 8.78 13.95 -7.84
C PHE A 208 9.78 12.96 -8.46
N LEU A 209 9.80 12.82 -9.79
CA LEU A 209 10.74 11.92 -10.46
C LEU A 209 12.20 12.40 -10.33
N LYS A 210 12.43 13.71 -10.34
CA LYS A 210 13.75 14.32 -10.14
C LYS A 210 14.28 14.11 -8.72
N ASP A 211 13.43 14.33 -7.72
CA ASP A 211 13.78 14.17 -6.30
C ASP A 211 14.06 12.70 -5.94
N ASN A 212 13.53 11.76 -6.73
CA ASN A 212 13.85 10.33 -6.64
C ASN A 212 15.00 9.92 -7.58
N GLU A 213 15.76 10.88 -8.10
CA GLU A 213 16.93 10.66 -8.97
C GLU A 213 16.62 9.88 -10.26
N LEU A 214 15.36 9.87 -10.71
CA LEU A 214 14.92 9.14 -11.90
C LEU A 214 15.02 9.98 -13.18
N LEU A 215 14.97 11.31 -13.06
CA LEU A 215 15.13 12.21 -14.20
C LEU A 215 15.88 13.48 -13.82
N ALA A 216 16.43 14.13 -14.84
CA ALA A 216 16.88 15.51 -14.80
C ALA A 216 16.10 16.31 -15.85
N TYR A 217 15.65 17.50 -15.49
CA TYR A 217 14.97 18.38 -16.43
C TYR A 217 15.29 19.85 -16.17
N GLY A 218 15.14 20.66 -17.22
CA GLY A 218 15.27 22.12 -17.11
C GLY A 218 14.57 22.83 -18.26
N PHE A 219 13.66 23.74 -17.93
CA PHE A 219 12.96 24.63 -18.86
C PHE A 219 13.50 26.05 -18.76
N ASN A 220 14.65 26.29 -19.38
CA ASN A 220 15.40 27.54 -19.25
C ASN A 220 15.05 28.58 -20.31
N GLN A 221 14.20 28.23 -21.28
CA GLN A 221 13.78 29.12 -22.35
C GLN A 221 12.30 29.46 -22.18
N THR A 222 11.96 30.73 -22.37
CA THR A 222 10.57 31.18 -22.47
C THR A 222 10.39 31.85 -23.83
N LEU A 223 9.43 31.38 -24.62
CA LEU A 223 9.06 31.95 -25.91
C LEU A 223 7.64 32.49 -25.83
N ILE A 224 7.45 33.73 -26.25
CA ILE A 224 6.13 34.36 -26.32
C ILE A 224 5.78 34.51 -27.80
N THR A 225 4.67 33.90 -28.22
CA THR A 225 4.14 34.01 -29.58
C THR A 225 2.69 34.52 -29.55
N GLY A 226 2.10 34.80 -30.72
CA GLY A 226 0.67 35.13 -30.82
C GLY A 226 -0.26 34.04 -30.29
N ASP A 227 0.24 32.80 -30.17
CA ASP A 227 -0.51 31.62 -29.70
C ASP A 227 -0.29 31.32 -28.20
N GLY A 228 0.48 32.18 -27.51
CA GLY A 228 0.69 32.12 -26.06
C GLY A 228 2.16 32.01 -25.63
N THR A 229 2.35 31.63 -24.36
CA THR A 229 3.67 31.46 -23.73
C THR A 229 4.09 29.99 -23.73
N PHE A 230 5.32 29.74 -24.15
CA PHE A 230 5.91 28.41 -24.23
C PHE A 230 7.18 28.32 -23.37
N LYS A 231 7.40 27.15 -22.79
CA LYS A 231 8.60 26.76 -22.05
C LYS A 231 9.42 25.81 -22.90
N GLY A 232 10.67 26.18 -23.17
CA GLY A 232 11.64 25.39 -23.92
C GLY A 232 12.70 24.81 -23.00
N GLY A 233 13.05 23.54 -23.19
CA GLY A 233 13.92 22.83 -22.27
C GLY A 233 14.29 21.43 -22.73
N ASN A 234 14.85 20.67 -21.79
CA ASN A 234 15.21 19.28 -22.01
C ASN A 234 14.76 18.42 -20.81
N VAL A 235 14.35 17.19 -21.09
CA VAL A 235 14.05 16.18 -20.09
C VAL A 235 14.89 14.95 -20.39
N SER A 236 15.58 14.44 -19.38
CA SER A 236 16.47 13.29 -19.50
C SER A 236 16.21 12.28 -18.39
N VAL A 237 16.13 11.00 -18.72
CA VAL A 237 16.09 9.92 -17.72
C VAL A 237 17.50 9.60 -17.22
N THR A 238 17.63 9.20 -15.97
CA THR A 238 18.94 8.85 -15.38
C THR A 238 19.29 7.38 -15.61
N SER A 239 20.54 7.01 -15.37
CA SER A 239 20.93 5.59 -15.33
C SER A 239 20.17 4.80 -14.26
N ALA A 240 19.81 5.44 -13.14
CA ALA A 240 19.01 4.80 -12.09
C ALA A 240 17.62 4.42 -12.60
N TYR A 241 16.98 5.30 -13.40
CA TYR A 241 15.72 4.99 -14.06
C TYR A 241 15.84 3.79 -15.01
N LEU A 242 16.86 3.81 -15.88
CA LEU A 242 17.09 2.75 -16.87
C LEU A 242 17.39 1.39 -16.23
N ASN A 243 18.10 1.38 -15.11
CA ASN A 243 18.50 0.13 -14.46
C ASN A 243 17.40 -0.45 -13.56
N ASN A 244 16.62 0.39 -12.89
CA ASN A 244 15.77 -0.05 -11.77
C ASN A 244 14.27 0.16 -12.01
N VAL A 245 13.88 1.05 -12.93
CA VAL A 245 12.49 1.51 -13.05
C VAL A 245 11.88 1.13 -14.40
N ILE A 246 12.63 1.20 -15.50
CA ILE A 246 12.06 1.08 -16.83
C ILE A 246 11.28 -0.23 -17.05
N GLU A 247 11.81 -1.37 -16.61
CA GLU A 247 11.12 -2.67 -16.74
C GLU A 247 9.90 -2.78 -15.83
N LEU A 248 9.88 -2.03 -14.72
CA LEU A 248 8.72 -1.99 -13.84
C LEU A 248 7.59 -1.16 -14.43
N VAL A 249 7.90 -0.14 -15.24
CA VAL A 249 6.94 0.84 -15.80
C VAL A 249 6.32 0.38 -17.13
N ARG A 250 7.04 -0.45 -17.90
CA ARG A 250 6.57 -1.05 -19.15
C ARG A 250 5.34 -1.95 -18.97
#